data_AF-A0A7C2V2H6-F1
#
_entry.id   AF-A0A7C2V2H6-F1
#
_cell.length_a   1.000
_cell.length_b   1.000
_cell.length_c   1.000
_cell.angle_alpha   90.00
_cell.angle_beta   90.00
_cell.angle_gamma   90.00
#
_symmetry.space_group_name_H-M   'P 1'
#
loop_
_entity.id
_entity.type
_entity.pdbx_description
1 polymer ?
#
loop_
_entity_poly.entity_id
_entity_poly.type
_entity_poly.pdbx_seq_one_letter_code
_entity_poly.pdbx_strand_id
1 'polypeptide(L)'
;MRALSDRVLRASESQTLAIAARAKQLSRAGYPVISLAVGEPDFPTPPCVQAAAIAAITEGRTRYTESSGIPELRRAVAEKFRRENCLPYADEDTVLISCGAKHSIMNALHAICNRGDRVIIVAPYWVSYPAMVVLAGAEPVILETTPASGFKLQPEQLRAALDSRTACVILNSPCNPTGVMY
;
A
#
# COMPACT_ATOMS: atom_id res chain seq x y z
N MET A 1 -23.86 -10.86 23.32
CA MET A 1 -23.39 -10.98 21.92
C MET A 1 -22.11 -10.18 21.75
N ARG A 2 -21.10 -10.71 21.06
CA ARG A 2 -19.91 -9.92 20.69
C ARG A 2 -20.27 -9.04 19.50
N ALA A 3 -20.12 -7.72 19.62
CA ALA A 3 -20.53 -6.76 18.60
C ALA A 3 -19.56 -6.69 17.40
N LEU A 4 -18.28 -7.04 17.59
CA LEU A 4 -17.22 -6.97 16.58
C LEU A 4 -16.30 -8.19 16.65
N SER A 5 -15.58 -8.47 15.56
CA SER A 5 -14.57 -9.53 15.50
C SER A 5 -13.28 -9.12 16.21
N ASP A 6 -12.60 -10.10 16.83
CA ASP A 6 -11.30 -9.89 17.51
C ASP A 6 -10.21 -9.34 16.59
N ARG A 7 -10.33 -9.60 15.29
CA ARG A 7 -9.40 -9.10 14.28
C ARG A 7 -9.52 -7.59 14.11
N VAL A 8 -10.75 -7.07 13.97
CA VAL A 8 -10.99 -5.62 13.83
C VAL A 8 -10.64 -4.90 15.13
N LEU A 9 -10.93 -5.49 16.29
CA LEU A 9 -10.59 -4.91 17.60
C LEU A 9 -9.07 -4.79 17.84
N ARG A 10 -8.24 -5.54 17.11
CA ARG A 10 -6.78 -5.47 17.19
C ARG A 10 -6.15 -4.53 16.17
N ALA A 11 -6.89 -4.07 15.18
CA ALA A 11 -6.37 -3.15 14.17
C ALA A 11 -6.38 -1.71 14.72
N SER A 12 -5.22 -1.05 14.68
CA SER A 12 -5.10 0.35 15.11
C SER A 12 -5.70 1.31 14.09
N GLU A 13 -6.24 2.43 14.57
CA GLU A 13 -6.73 3.51 13.71
C GLU A 13 -5.59 4.22 12.97
N SER A 14 -5.85 4.63 11.72
CA SER A 14 -4.90 5.38 10.91
C SER A 14 -4.73 6.81 11.41
N GLN A 15 -3.59 7.09 12.03
CA GLN A 15 -3.24 8.44 12.50
C GLN A 15 -3.18 9.48 11.37
N THR A 16 -2.78 9.07 10.15
CA THR A 16 -2.80 9.94 8.97
C THR A 16 -4.20 10.46 8.67
N LEU A 17 -5.21 9.60 8.71
CA LEU A 17 -6.60 9.99 8.46
C LEU A 17 -7.15 10.86 9.59
N ALA A 18 -6.81 10.54 10.85
CA ALA A 18 -7.22 11.33 12.01
C ALA A 18 -6.71 12.78 11.93
N ILE A 19 -5.43 12.97 11.60
CA ILE A 19 -4.82 14.30 11.44
C ILE A 19 -5.45 15.04 10.26
N ALA A 20 -5.62 14.37 9.10
CA ALA A 20 -6.24 14.99 7.93
C ALA A 20 -7.69 15.43 8.19
N ALA A 21 -8.47 14.62 8.92
CA ALA A 21 -9.83 14.97 9.31
C ALA A 21 -9.86 16.19 10.25
N ARG A 22 -8.93 16.25 11.22
CA ARG A 22 -8.80 17.38 12.14
C ARG A 22 -8.41 18.67 11.41
N ALA A 23 -7.48 18.60 10.47
CA ALA A 23 -7.08 19.75 9.64
C ALA A 23 -8.27 20.31 8.84
N LYS A 24 -9.07 19.42 8.21
CA LYS A 24 -10.30 19.80 7.49
C LYS A 24 -11.34 20.43 8.42
N GLN A 25 -11.50 19.92 9.63
CA GLN A 25 -12.43 20.47 10.62
C GLN A 25 -12.02 21.89 11.03
N LEU A 26 -10.74 22.13 11.32
CA LEU A 26 -10.22 23.45 11.69
C LEU A 26 -10.36 24.46 10.54
N SER A 27 -10.05 24.04 9.31
CA SER A 27 -10.25 24.89 8.13
C SER A 27 -11.72 25.29 7.94
N ARG A 28 -12.67 24.36 8.13
CA ARG A 28 -14.12 24.66 8.10
C ARG A 28 -14.58 25.59 9.21
N ALA A 29 -13.89 25.59 10.35
CA ALA A 29 -14.15 26.51 11.45
C ALA A 29 -13.51 27.90 11.25
N GLY A 30 -12.94 28.19 10.08
CA GLY A 30 -12.38 29.49 9.72
C GLY A 30 -10.93 29.70 10.16
N TYR A 31 -10.27 28.69 10.72
CA TYR A 31 -8.85 28.80 11.06
C TYR A 31 -7.97 28.69 9.81
N PRO A 32 -6.88 29.50 9.72
CA PRO A 32 -5.89 29.35 8.67
C PRO A 32 -5.04 28.10 8.94
N VAL A 33 -5.29 27.03 8.19
CA VAL A 33 -4.60 25.73 8.34
C VAL A 33 -3.75 25.46 7.10
N ILE A 34 -2.46 25.23 7.32
CA ILE A 34 -1.55 24.66 6.31
C ILE A 34 -1.42 23.17 6.63
N SER A 35 -1.99 22.32 5.76
CA SER A 35 -1.99 20.86 5.96
C SER A 35 -0.80 20.22 5.25
N LEU A 36 0.09 19.61 6.02
CA LEU A 36 1.23 18.80 5.54
C LEU A 36 1.04 17.29 5.82
N ALA A 37 -0.22 16.86 6.01
CA ALA A 37 -0.54 15.53 6.55
C ALA A 37 -0.79 14.44 5.50
N VAL A 38 -1.10 14.81 4.24
CA VAL A 38 -1.51 13.86 3.19
C VAL A 38 -0.46 13.85 2.08
N GLY A 39 -0.03 12.65 1.67
CA GLY A 39 0.95 12.45 0.60
C GLY A 39 0.32 12.29 -0.79
N GLU A 40 -0.69 13.10 -1.11
CA GLU A 40 -1.28 13.16 -2.45
C GLU A 40 -0.71 14.38 -3.21
N PRO A 41 -0.37 14.24 -4.50
CA PRO A 41 0.07 15.40 -5.30
C PRO A 41 -1.01 16.47 -5.39
N ASP A 42 -0.58 17.73 -5.47
CA ASP A 42 -1.43 18.91 -5.67
C ASP A 42 -1.87 19.10 -7.13
N PHE A 43 -1.15 18.52 -8.08
CA PHE A 43 -1.48 18.59 -9.50
C PHE A 43 -2.74 17.77 -9.86
N PRO A 44 -3.58 18.26 -10.80
CA PRO A 44 -4.70 17.49 -11.30
C PRO A 44 -4.24 16.27 -12.10
N THR A 45 -5.13 15.30 -12.27
CA THR A 45 -4.92 14.17 -13.18
C THR A 45 -4.60 14.69 -14.60
N PRO A 46 -3.60 14.14 -15.32
CA PRO A 46 -3.23 14.63 -16.65
C PRO A 46 -4.41 14.66 -17.65
N PRO A 47 -4.52 15.67 -18.54
CA PRO A 47 -5.66 15.83 -19.45
C PRO A 47 -5.94 14.62 -20.36
N CYS A 48 -4.90 13.92 -20.82
CA CYS A 48 -5.07 12.72 -21.64
C CYS A 48 -5.76 11.57 -20.89
N VAL A 49 -5.50 11.44 -19.58
CA VAL A 49 -6.15 10.43 -18.73
C VAL A 49 -7.60 10.82 -18.47
N GLN A 50 -7.87 12.10 -18.23
CA GLN A 50 -9.24 12.60 -18.09
C GLN A 50 -10.06 12.34 -19.37
N ALA A 51 -9.50 12.66 -20.53
CA ALA A 51 -10.15 12.44 -21.83
C ALA A 51 -10.44 10.95 -22.08
N ALA A 52 -9.49 10.05 -21.77
CA ALA A 52 -9.68 8.61 -21.91
C ALA A 52 -10.80 8.09 -20.99
N ALA A 53 -10.89 8.59 -19.75
CA ALA A 53 -11.96 8.22 -18.83
C ALA A 53 -13.33 8.72 -19.32
N ILE A 54 -13.41 9.96 -19.83
CA ILE A 54 -14.63 10.51 -20.43
C ILE A 54 -15.06 9.68 -21.64
N ALA A 55 -14.12 9.35 -22.53
CA ALA A 55 -14.38 8.52 -23.70
C ALA A 55 -14.97 7.14 -23.29
N ALA A 56 -14.35 6.47 -22.30
CA ALA A 56 -14.85 5.20 -21.78
C ALA A 56 -16.29 5.30 -21.25
N ILE A 57 -16.65 6.41 -20.59
CA ILE A 57 -18.03 6.68 -20.15
C ILE A 57 -18.96 6.83 -21.36
N THR A 58 -18.58 7.65 -22.34
CA THR A 58 -19.42 7.91 -23.54
C THR A 58 -19.59 6.68 -24.43
N GLU A 59 -18.59 5.80 -24.47
CA GLU A 59 -18.62 4.52 -25.18
C GLU A 59 -19.40 3.43 -24.42
N GLY A 60 -19.89 3.73 -23.21
CA GLY A 60 -20.68 2.81 -22.41
C GLY A 60 -19.89 1.70 -21.72
N ARG A 61 -18.57 1.87 -21.50
CA ARG A 61 -17.70 0.94 -20.77
C ARG A 61 -18.00 0.94 -19.25
N THR A 62 -19.19 0.47 -18.89
CA THR A 62 -19.82 0.61 -17.57
C THR A 62 -20.28 -0.72 -16.98
N ARG A 63 -19.84 -1.84 -17.55
CA ARG A 63 -20.18 -3.20 -17.11
C ARG A 63 -19.03 -3.79 -16.31
N TYR A 64 -19.27 -4.95 -15.71
CA TYR A 64 -18.24 -5.68 -14.99
C TYR A 64 -17.02 -5.95 -15.89
N THR A 65 -15.85 -5.76 -15.33
CA THR A 65 -14.59 -6.23 -15.90
C THR A 65 -14.30 -7.63 -15.38
N GLU A 66 -13.30 -8.29 -15.97
CA GLU A 66 -12.68 -9.46 -15.35
C GLU A 66 -12.20 -9.12 -13.93
N SER A 67 -12.23 -10.09 -13.02
CA SER A 67 -11.77 -9.92 -11.64
C SER A 67 -10.28 -9.58 -11.54
N SER A 68 -9.50 -10.01 -12.53
CA SER A 68 -8.08 -9.67 -12.69
C SER A 68 -7.83 -8.27 -13.26
N GLY A 69 -8.87 -7.63 -13.80
CA GLY A 69 -8.80 -6.39 -14.57
C GLY A 69 -8.86 -6.62 -16.08
N ILE A 70 -9.21 -5.56 -16.83
CA ILE A 70 -9.31 -5.63 -18.29
C ILE A 70 -7.97 -6.09 -18.93
N PRO A 71 -7.99 -6.97 -19.94
CA PRO A 71 -6.78 -7.50 -20.55
C PRO A 71 -5.81 -6.42 -21.05
N GLU A 72 -6.32 -5.34 -21.64
CA GLU A 72 -5.51 -4.24 -22.17
C GLU A 72 -4.68 -3.55 -21.09
N LEU A 73 -5.24 -3.37 -19.89
CA LEU A 73 -4.54 -2.76 -18.78
C LEU A 73 -3.50 -3.72 -18.18
N ARG A 74 -3.83 -5.02 -18.08
CA ARG A 74 -2.88 -6.04 -17.62
C ARG A 74 -1.65 -6.11 -18.53
N ARG A 75 -1.83 -6.13 -19.85
CA ARG A 75 -0.73 -6.07 -20.83
C ARG A 75 0.10 -4.80 -20.68
N ALA A 76 -0.54 -3.63 -20.60
CA ALA A 76 0.18 -2.37 -20.47
C ALA A 76 1.04 -2.31 -19.19
N VAL A 77 0.55 -2.86 -18.07
CA VAL A 77 1.29 -2.96 -16.81
C VAL A 77 2.46 -3.95 -16.93
N ALA A 78 2.24 -5.12 -17.53
CA ALA A 78 3.31 -6.09 -17.77
C ALA A 78 4.43 -5.51 -18.66
N GLU A 79 4.06 -4.81 -19.73
CA GLU A 79 5.00 -4.10 -20.60
C GLU A 79 5.78 -3.02 -19.86
N LYS A 80 5.12 -2.24 -19.00
CA LYS A 80 5.77 -1.26 -18.13
C LYS A 80 6.80 -1.94 -17.22
N PHE A 81 6.46 -3.07 -16.58
CA PHE A 81 7.40 -3.81 -15.74
C PHE A 81 8.61 -4.35 -16.52
N ARG A 82 8.40 -4.87 -17.74
CA ARG A 82 9.50 -5.28 -18.62
C ARG A 82 10.40 -4.09 -18.98
N ARG A 83 9.81 -2.97 -19.40
CA ARG A 83 10.50 -1.78 -19.91
C ARG A 83 11.24 -0.99 -18.84
N GLU A 84 10.61 -0.76 -17.69
CA GLU A 84 11.09 0.19 -16.67
C GLU A 84 11.71 -0.50 -15.45
N ASN A 85 11.36 -1.77 -15.21
CA ASN A 85 11.82 -2.52 -14.04
C ASN A 85 12.65 -3.75 -14.41
N CYS A 86 12.91 -3.98 -15.70
CA CYS A 86 13.70 -5.08 -16.22
C CYS A 86 13.22 -6.47 -15.72
N LEU A 87 11.90 -6.66 -15.66
CA LEU A 87 11.28 -7.93 -15.24
C LEU A 87 10.83 -8.74 -16.47
N PRO A 88 11.69 -9.55 -17.11
CA PRO A 88 11.38 -10.20 -18.39
C PRO A 88 10.24 -11.21 -18.31
N TYR A 89 9.96 -11.72 -17.11
CA TYR A 89 8.90 -12.69 -16.84
C TYR A 89 7.51 -12.07 -16.64
N ALA A 90 7.42 -10.73 -16.55
CA ALA A 90 6.12 -10.07 -16.34
C ALA A 90 5.26 -10.28 -17.59
N ASP A 91 4.04 -10.76 -17.40
CA ASP A 91 3.03 -11.01 -18.43
C ASP A 91 1.61 -10.68 -17.94
N GLU A 92 0.61 -10.59 -18.82
CA GLU A 92 -0.76 -10.22 -18.47
C GLU A 92 -1.40 -11.16 -17.43
N ASP A 93 -1.02 -12.44 -17.42
CA ASP A 93 -1.50 -13.44 -16.45
C ASP A 93 -0.83 -13.31 -15.07
N THR A 94 0.30 -12.59 -15.00
CA THR A 94 1.01 -12.30 -13.74
C THR A 94 0.59 -10.96 -13.11
N VAL A 95 -0.35 -10.23 -13.73
CA VAL A 95 -0.80 -8.91 -13.29
C VAL A 95 -2.24 -8.98 -12.77
N LEU A 96 -2.44 -8.49 -11.55
CA LEU A 96 -3.75 -8.28 -10.94
C LEU A 96 -4.00 -6.77 -10.76
N ILE A 97 -5.06 -6.25 -11.38
CA ILE A 97 -5.51 -4.87 -11.17
C ILE A 97 -6.39 -4.82 -9.93
N SER A 98 -6.12 -3.87 -9.04
CA SER A 98 -6.86 -3.69 -7.79
C SER A 98 -7.30 -2.24 -7.61
N CYS A 99 -8.18 -2.00 -6.64
CA CYS A 99 -8.61 -0.66 -6.22
C CYS A 99 -7.50 0.08 -5.46
N GLY A 100 -6.41 0.43 -6.15
CA GLY A 100 -5.21 1.05 -5.59
C GLY A 100 -4.28 0.07 -4.86
N ALA A 101 -3.04 0.51 -4.62
CA ALA A 101 -1.98 -0.32 -4.03
C ALA A 101 -2.34 -0.86 -2.64
N LYS A 102 -3.14 -0.11 -1.86
CA LYS A 102 -3.67 -0.54 -0.56
C LYS A 102 -4.42 -1.88 -0.66
N HIS A 103 -5.24 -2.04 -1.69
CA HIS A 103 -5.97 -3.28 -1.95
C HIS A 103 -5.03 -4.39 -2.43
N SER A 104 -4.07 -4.09 -3.31
CA SER A 104 -3.07 -5.08 -3.77
C SER A 104 -2.27 -5.69 -2.62
N ILE A 105 -1.77 -4.86 -1.69
CA ILE A 105 -1.01 -5.32 -0.52
C ILE A 105 -1.90 -6.17 0.40
N MET A 106 -3.14 -5.74 0.63
CA MET A 106 -4.10 -6.48 1.44
C MET A 106 -4.39 -7.87 0.85
N ASN A 107 -4.61 -7.96 -0.46
CA ASN A 107 -4.83 -9.24 -1.15
C ASN A 107 -3.61 -10.14 -1.06
N ALA A 108 -2.41 -9.61 -1.26
CA ALA A 108 -1.17 -10.37 -1.11
C ALA A 108 -1.03 -10.94 0.30
N LEU A 109 -1.24 -10.13 1.34
CA LEU A 109 -1.17 -10.58 2.73
C LEU A 109 -2.23 -11.64 3.05
N HIS A 110 -3.48 -11.45 2.62
CA HIS A 110 -4.53 -12.46 2.81
C HIS A 110 -4.28 -13.76 2.05
N ALA A 111 -3.58 -13.71 0.91
CA ALA A 111 -3.26 -14.89 0.13
C ALA A 111 -2.11 -15.72 0.73
N ILE A 112 -1.14 -15.06 1.38
CA ILE A 112 0.10 -15.73 1.84
C ILE A 112 0.18 -15.94 3.35
N CYS A 113 -0.60 -15.22 4.16
CA CYS A 113 -0.51 -15.29 5.62
C CYS A 113 -1.57 -16.20 6.24
N ASN A 114 -1.15 -17.02 7.19
CA ASN A 114 -1.98 -17.77 8.11
C ASN A 114 -1.91 -17.20 9.54
N ARG A 115 -2.79 -17.72 10.41
CA ARG A 115 -2.76 -17.39 11.83
C ARG A 115 -1.44 -17.87 12.46
N GLY A 116 -0.68 -16.95 13.05
CA GLY A 116 0.58 -17.24 13.72
C GLY A 116 1.82 -17.00 12.84
N ASP A 117 1.61 -16.69 11.55
CA ASP A 117 2.69 -16.22 10.69
C ASP A 117 3.14 -14.82 11.12
N ARG A 118 4.38 -14.51 10.80
CA ARG A 118 5.05 -13.24 11.10
C ARG A 118 5.34 -12.52 9.80
N VAL A 119 5.05 -11.22 9.76
CA VAL A 119 5.39 -10.35 8.63
C VAL A 119 6.36 -9.29 9.12
N ILE A 120 7.54 -9.27 8.53
CA ILE A 120 8.58 -8.30 8.89
C ILE A 120 8.28 -6.96 8.22
N ILE A 121 8.31 -5.88 9.00
CA ILE A 121 8.10 -4.50 8.57
C ILE A 121 9.27 -3.64 9.02
N VAL A 122 9.87 -2.89 8.10
CA VAL A 122 10.98 -1.98 8.40
C VAL A 122 10.44 -0.62 8.84
N ALA A 123 10.76 -0.19 10.06
CA ALA A 123 10.42 1.14 10.56
C ALA A 123 11.51 2.17 10.22
N PRO A 124 11.17 3.44 9.96
CA PRO A 124 9.80 4.00 9.89
C PRO A 124 9.01 3.49 8.68
N TYR A 125 7.71 3.22 8.86
CA TYR A 125 6.87 2.55 7.87
C TYR A 125 5.60 3.33 7.52
N TRP A 126 4.99 3.00 6.37
CA TRP A 126 3.64 3.45 6.06
C TRP A 126 2.64 2.85 7.05
N VAL A 127 1.87 3.72 7.70
CA VAL A 127 0.98 3.42 8.84
C VAL A 127 0.03 2.23 8.61
N SER A 128 -0.28 1.90 7.36
CA SER A 128 -1.23 0.83 7.05
C SER A 128 -0.61 -0.57 7.17
N TYR A 129 0.70 -0.75 7.05
CA TYR A 129 1.30 -2.09 7.00
C TYR A 129 0.99 -2.94 8.25
N PRO A 130 1.21 -2.47 9.50
CA PRO A 130 0.93 -3.31 10.67
C PRO A 130 -0.55 -3.66 10.79
N ALA A 131 -1.44 -2.70 10.49
CA ALA A 131 -2.88 -2.92 10.52
C ALA A 131 -3.32 -3.97 9.48
N MET A 132 -2.78 -3.93 8.27
CA MET A 132 -3.06 -4.93 7.24
C MET A 132 -2.57 -6.33 7.64
N VAL A 133 -1.39 -6.43 8.25
CA VAL A 133 -0.86 -7.72 8.73
C VAL A 133 -1.78 -8.32 9.80
N VAL A 134 -2.21 -7.50 10.77
CA VAL A 134 -3.17 -7.92 11.80
C VAL A 134 -4.50 -8.34 11.19
N LEU A 135 -5.00 -7.61 10.19
CA LEU A 135 -6.22 -7.94 9.45
C LEU A 135 -6.07 -9.24 8.62
N ALA A 136 -4.88 -9.53 8.10
CA ALA A 136 -4.57 -10.81 7.46
C ALA A 136 -4.48 -11.98 8.47
N GLY A 137 -4.43 -11.69 9.78
CA GLY A 137 -4.35 -12.69 10.84
C GLY A 137 -2.92 -13.05 11.27
N ALA A 138 -1.92 -12.40 10.69
CA ALA A 138 -0.51 -12.52 11.02
C ALA A 138 -0.07 -11.51 12.11
N GLU A 139 1.16 -11.68 12.58
CA GLU A 139 1.82 -10.83 13.57
C GLU A 139 2.84 -9.90 12.89
N PRO A 140 2.72 -8.56 13.04
CA PRO A 140 3.73 -7.64 12.53
C PRO A 140 4.99 -7.70 13.41
N VAL A 141 6.15 -7.90 12.79
CA VAL A 141 7.47 -7.85 13.42
C VAL A 141 8.18 -6.61 12.93
N ILE A 142 8.33 -5.63 13.82
CA ILE A 142 8.92 -4.33 13.45
C ILE A 142 10.44 -4.38 13.63
N LEU A 143 11.18 -4.05 12.58
CA LEU A 143 12.62 -3.81 12.62
C LEU A 143 12.88 -2.31 12.59
N GLU A 144 13.43 -1.79 13.69
CA GLU A 144 13.75 -0.37 13.78
C GLU A 144 15.06 -0.05 13.05
N THR A 145 14.99 0.94 12.17
CA THR A 145 16.16 1.60 11.58
C THR A 145 16.38 2.93 12.26
N THR A 146 17.60 3.47 12.15
CA THR A 146 17.98 4.71 12.83
C THR A 146 18.37 5.79 11.82
N PRO A 147 18.29 7.08 12.20
CA PRO A 147 18.85 8.17 11.40
C PRO A 147 20.34 7.96 11.06
N ALA A 148 21.13 7.38 11.98
CA ALA A 148 22.55 7.09 11.76
C ALA A 148 22.77 6.07 10.63
N SER A 149 21.87 5.10 10.47
CA SER A 149 21.84 4.17 9.33
C SER A 149 21.16 4.75 8.08
N GLY A 150 20.79 6.04 8.08
CA GLY A 150 20.00 6.65 7.01
C GLY A 150 18.61 6.04 6.85
N PHE A 151 18.04 5.51 7.94
CA PHE A 151 16.82 4.70 7.96
C PHE A 151 16.82 3.49 7.01
N LYS A 152 18.00 2.93 6.69
CA LYS A 152 18.13 1.72 5.87
C LYS A 152 18.24 0.48 6.74
N LEU A 153 17.50 -0.56 6.39
CA LEU A 153 17.57 -1.89 6.98
C LEU A 153 18.98 -2.46 6.76
N GLN A 154 19.62 -2.91 7.84
CA GLN A 154 20.89 -3.62 7.74
C GLN A 154 20.64 -5.12 7.48
N PRO A 155 21.42 -5.77 6.59
CA PRO A 155 21.25 -7.20 6.28
C PRO A 155 21.29 -8.10 7.52
N GLU A 156 22.11 -7.77 8.51
CA GLU A 156 22.28 -8.54 9.75
C GLU A 156 21.03 -8.46 10.62
N GLN A 157 20.38 -7.28 10.68
CA GLN A 157 19.10 -7.12 11.37
C GLN A 157 18.02 -8.00 10.75
N LEU A 158 17.97 -8.05 9.42
CA LEU A 158 17.04 -8.91 8.71
C LEU A 158 17.31 -10.39 8.99
N ARG A 159 18.56 -10.84 8.85
CA ARG A 159 18.94 -12.24 9.10
C ARG A 159 18.58 -12.70 10.51
N ALA A 160 18.77 -11.84 11.51
CA ALA A 160 18.43 -12.15 12.91
C ALA A 160 16.91 -12.24 13.17
N ALA A 161 16.10 -11.59 12.35
CA ALA A 161 14.65 -11.54 12.50
C ALA A 161 13.91 -12.68 11.78
N LEU A 162 14.53 -13.29 10.78
CA LEU A 162 13.96 -14.40 10.02
C LEU A 162 13.83 -15.66 10.89
N ASP A 163 12.65 -16.27 10.87
CA ASP A 163 12.38 -17.55 11.51
C ASP A 163 11.45 -18.42 10.64
N SER A 164 11.14 -19.64 11.10
CA SER A 164 10.25 -20.56 10.39
C SER A 164 8.79 -20.09 10.30
N ARG A 165 8.41 -19.02 10.99
CA ARG A 165 7.07 -18.41 10.94
C ARG A 165 7.03 -17.19 10.04
N THR A 166 8.16 -16.76 9.50
CA THR A 166 8.21 -15.55 8.66
C THR A 166 7.61 -15.83 7.29
N ALA A 167 6.44 -15.24 7.02
CA ALA A 167 5.74 -15.40 5.75
C ALA A 167 6.27 -14.46 4.66
N CYS A 168 6.55 -13.20 5.01
CA CYS A 168 7.12 -12.23 4.09
C CYS A 168 7.80 -11.05 4.80
N VAL A 169 8.51 -10.25 4.00
CA VAL A 169 9.09 -8.97 4.41
C VAL A 169 8.53 -7.86 3.53
N ILE A 170 8.06 -6.78 4.14
CA ILE A 170 7.59 -5.59 3.42
C ILE A 170 8.75 -4.61 3.27
N LEU A 171 9.20 -4.42 2.04
CA LEU A 171 10.19 -3.41 1.66
C LEU A 171 9.53 -2.32 0.80
N ASN A 172 9.78 -1.06 1.14
CA ASN A 172 9.25 0.10 0.42
C ASN A 172 10.40 1.07 0.06
N SER A 173 10.66 1.19 -1.23
CA SER A 173 11.68 2.07 -1.81
C SER A 173 11.14 2.69 -3.11
N PRO A 174 11.06 4.02 -3.25
CA PRO A 174 11.31 5.03 -2.21
C PRO A 174 10.34 4.90 -1.01
N CYS A 175 10.85 5.14 0.19
CA CYS A 175 10.13 4.89 1.43
C CYS A 175 9.17 6.03 1.79
N ASN A 176 7.92 5.69 2.12
CA ASN A 176 7.05 6.53 2.94
C ASN A 176 7.12 6.02 4.40
N PRO A 177 7.59 6.83 5.37
CA PRO A 177 7.64 8.31 5.36
C PRO A 177 9.00 8.96 5.12
N THR A 178 10.10 8.19 5.03
CA THR A 178 11.45 8.76 5.14
C THR A 178 12.02 9.36 3.86
N GLY A 179 11.44 9.05 2.70
CA GLY A 179 11.97 9.40 1.38
C GLY A 179 13.20 8.58 0.95
N VAL A 180 13.63 7.62 1.76
CA VAL A 180 14.85 6.84 1.52
C VAL A 180 14.69 5.90 0.32
N MET A 181 15.75 5.80 -0.48
CA MET A 181 15.88 4.82 -1.57
C MET A 181 17.01 3.83 -1.24
N TYR A 182 16.75 2.55 -1.48
CA TYR A 182 17.73 1.47 -1.32
C TYR A 182 18.72 1.45 -2.48
#